data_AF-A0A1H3P4D3-F1
#
_entry.id   AF-A0A1H3P4D3-F1
#
_cell.length_a   1.000
_cell.length_b   1.000
_cell.length_c   1.000
_cell.angle_alpha   90.00
_cell.angle_beta   90.00
_cell.angle_gamma   90.00
#
_symmetry.space_group_name_H-M   'P 1'
#
loop_
_entity.id
_entity.type
_entity.pdbx_description
1 polymer ?
#
loop_
_entity_poly.entity_id
_entity_poly.type
_entity_poly.pdbx_seq_one_letter_code
_entity_poly.pdbx_strand_id
1 'polypeptide(L)'
;MVLNPFTQNMNLNLIEKGKEIREAYIVSKNAFPEDFAHDVFPTEGGLLPCAITDNGDEIYWLTSNIGDEWHIVVYESGSASYYEYYMGLAEFLYKILTKEVECFAFPDDFPGDECEFIV
;
A
#
# COMPACT_ATOMS: atom_id res chain seq x y z
N MET A 1 -6.40 5.71 -3.33
CA MET A 1 -6.44 6.93 -2.49
C MET A 1 -5.23 6.96 -1.57
N VAL A 2 -4.50 8.09 -1.54
CA VAL A 2 -3.34 8.27 -0.64
C VAL A 2 -3.82 8.71 0.75
N LEU A 3 -3.29 8.08 1.80
CA LEU A 3 -3.61 8.43 3.18
C LEU A 3 -2.93 9.74 3.57
N ASN A 4 -3.65 10.60 4.30
CA ASN A 4 -3.19 11.93 4.65
C ASN A 4 -3.42 12.18 6.16
N PRO A 5 -2.42 12.59 6.96
CA PRO A 5 -2.64 12.83 8.39
C PRO A 5 -3.53 14.05 8.69
N PHE A 6 -3.75 14.94 7.72
CA PHE A 6 -4.47 16.20 7.93
C PHE A 6 -5.97 16.16 7.60
N THR A 7 -6.48 15.06 7.05
CA THR A 7 -7.92 14.94 6.74
C THR A 7 -8.72 14.55 7.99
N GLN A 8 -9.94 15.09 8.10
CA GLN A 8 -10.91 14.69 9.13
C GLN A 8 -11.64 13.39 8.78
N ASN A 9 -11.58 12.94 7.52
CA ASN A 9 -12.17 11.66 7.12
C ASN A 9 -11.30 10.53 7.67
N MET A 10 -11.78 9.85 8.70
CA MET A 10 -11.05 8.76 9.38
C MET A 10 -10.63 7.64 8.43
N ASN A 11 -11.41 7.37 7.36
CA ASN A 11 -11.10 6.34 6.37
C ASN A 11 -9.94 6.72 5.43
N LEU A 12 -9.53 7.99 5.42
CA LEU A 12 -8.41 8.51 4.64
C LEU A 12 -7.31 9.11 5.52
N ASN A 13 -7.52 9.12 6.83
CA ASN A 13 -6.57 9.68 7.77
C ASN A 13 -5.43 8.69 8.00
N LEU A 14 -4.19 9.12 7.76
CA LEU A 14 -3.01 8.26 7.90
C LEU A 14 -2.87 7.66 9.31
N ILE A 15 -3.24 8.41 10.34
CA ILE A 15 -3.09 7.95 11.73
C ILE A 15 -4.20 6.97 12.08
N GLU A 16 -5.47 7.33 11.83
CA GLU A 16 -6.62 6.50 12.19
C GLU A 16 -6.74 5.26 11.29
N LYS A 17 -6.80 5.45 9.95
CA LYS A 17 -6.90 4.33 9.01
C LYS A 17 -5.62 3.50 8.98
N GLY A 18 -4.46 4.14 9.06
CA GLY A 18 -3.18 3.42 9.10
C GLY A 18 -3.06 2.51 10.33
N LYS A 19 -3.62 2.93 11.48
CA LYS A 19 -3.70 2.06 12.66
C LYS A 19 -4.60 0.84 12.40
N GLU A 20 -5.78 1.03 11.82
CA GLU A 20 -6.71 -0.05 11.49
C GLU A 20 -6.07 -1.09 10.56
N ILE A 21 -5.47 -0.63 9.45
CA ILE A 21 -4.77 -1.49 8.47
C ILE A 21 -3.64 -2.28 9.16
N ARG A 22 -2.81 -1.58 9.95
CA ARG A 22 -1.71 -2.20 10.69
C ARG A 22 -2.19 -3.28 11.66
N GLU A 23 -3.25 -3.03 12.41
CA GLU A 23 -3.81 -4.00 13.34
C GLU A 23 -4.36 -5.23 12.62
N ALA A 24 -5.06 -5.03 11.49
CA ALA A 24 -5.56 -6.12 10.65
C ALA A 24 -4.43 -7.00 10.08
N TYR A 25 -3.35 -6.38 9.58
CA TYR A 25 -2.17 -7.11 9.10
C TYR A 25 -1.53 -7.93 10.23
N ILE A 26 -1.34 -7.35 11.43
CA ILE A 26 -0.75 -8.06 12.58
C ILE A 26 -1.61 -9.26 12.97
N VAL A 27 -2.93 -9.13 13.01
CA VAL A 27 -3.85 -10.26 13.28
C VAL A 27 -3.66 -11.35 12.24
N SER A 28 -3.62 -10.98 10.96
CA SER A 28 -3.45 -11.93 9.85
C SER A 28 -2.09 -12.64 9.90
N LYS A 29 -0.99 -11.91 10.13
CA LYS A 29 0.35 -12.48 10.29
C LYS A 29 0.45 -13.42 11.50
N ASN A 30 -0.18 -13.10 12.63
CA ASN A 30 -0.18 -13.99 13.78
C ASN A 30 -0.95 -15.29 13.53
N ALA A 31 -2.01 -15.24 12.72
CA ALA A 31 -2.78 -16.41 12.35
C ALA A 31 -2.08 -17.25 11.26
N PHE A 32 -1.39 -16.59 10.32
CA PHE A 32 -0.78 -17.18 9.13
C PHE A 32 0.66 -16.68 8.92
N PRO A 33 1.61 -17.01 9.81
CA PRO A 33 2.95 -16.41 9.80
C PRO A 33 3.78 -16.75 8.56
N GLU A 34 3.52 -17.88 7.92
CA GLU A 34 4.23 -18.31 6.70
C GLU A 34 3.75 -17.56 5.45
N ASP A 35 2.53 -17.01 5.47
CA ASP A 35 1.93 -16.32 4.32
C ASP A 35 2.23 -14.81 4.34
N PHE A 36 2.43 -14.22 5.52
CA PHE A 36 2.65 -12.78 5.71
C PHE A 36 4.13 -12.46 6.00
N ALA A 37 4.90 -12.24 4.94
CA ALA A 37 6.36 -12.10 4.98
C ALA A 37 6.87 -10.92 5.82
N HIS A 38 6.21 -9.75 5.77
CA HIS A 38 6.76 -8.52 6.34
C HIS A 38 6.37 -8.30 7.79
N ASP A 39 7.23 -7.63 8.56
CA ASP A 39 6.85 -7.02 9.85
C ASP A 39 6.18 -5.66 9.63
N VAL A 40 5.67 -5.05 10.71
CA VAL A 40 4.97 -3.76 10.64
C VAL A 40 5.72 -2.70 11.43
N PHE A 41 5.81 -1.49 10.86
CA PHE A 41 6.40 -0.31 11.52
C PHE A 41 5.76 -0.11 12.91
N PRO A 42 6.51 0.24 13.97
CA PRO A 42 7.87 0.79 13.99
C PRO A 42 9.01 -0.23 14.03
N THR A 43 8.76 -1.51 13.75
CA THR A 43 9.84 -2.48 13.55
C THR A 43 10.71 -2.02 12.38
N GLU A 44 12.04 -2.11 12.52
CA GLU A 44 12.97 -1.84 11.43
C GLU A 44 12.64 -2.74 10.22
N GLY A 45 12.60 -2.16 9.02
CA GLY A 45 12.16 -2.93 7.85
C GLY A 45 10.65 -3.15 7.78
N GLY A 46 9.86 -2.54 8.67
CA GLY A 46 8.44 -2.79 8.77
C GLY A 46 7.59 -2.02 7.74
N LEU A 47 6.40 -2.53 7.46
CA LEU A 47 5.39 -1.88 6.63
C LEU A 47 4.76 -0.68 7.33
N LEU A 48 4.61 0.44 6.61
CA LEU A 48 3.85 1.62 7.01
C LEU A 48 2.77 1.91 5.97
N PRO A 49 1.47 1.84 6.31
CA PRO A 49 0.39 2.11 5.36
C PRO A 49 0.50 3.51 4.75
N CYS A 50 0.30 3.62 3.43
CA CYS A 50 0.42 4.90 2.72
C CYS A 50 -0.73 5.17 1.74
N ALA A 51 -1.37 4.13 1.20
CA ALA A 51 -2.51 4.26 0.31
C ALA A 51 -3.39 3.00 0.35
N ILE A 52 -4.61 3.13 -0.16
CA ILE A 52 -5.56 2.03 -0.37
C ILE A 52 -6.21 2.16 -1.74
N THR A 53 -6.61 1.07 -2.38
CA THR A 53 -7.52 1.10 -3.53
C THR A 53 -8.98 1.09 -3.05
N ASP A 54 -9.91 1.36 -3.96
CA ASP A 54 -11.35 1.16 -3.73
C ASP A 54 -11.73 -0.32 -3.61
N ASN A 55 -10.98 -1.20 -4.30
CA ASN A 55 -11.09 -2.66 -4.17
C ASN A 55 -10.51 -3.20 -2.86
N GLY A 56 -9.92 -2.34 -2.03
CA GLY A 56 -9.45 -2.69 -0.69
C GLY A 56 -8.02 -3.27 -0.66
N ASP A 57 -7.25 -3.11 -1.74
CA ASP A 57 -5.82 -3.41 -1.74
C ASP A 57 -5.09 -2.40 -0.87
N GLU A 58 -4.09 -2.87 -0.15
CA GLU A 58 -3.36 -2.08 0.81
C GLU A 58 -1.96 -1.80 0.30
N ILE A 59 -1.58 -0.52 0.29
CA ILE A 59 -0.30 -0.06 -0.24
C ILE A 59 0.51 0.51 0.92
N TYR A 60 1.75 0.05 1.02
CA TYR A 60 2.65 0.32 2.12
C TYR A 60 3.96 0.93 1.62
N TRP A 61 4.56 1.78 2.43
CA TRP A 61 6.02 1.94 2.41
C TRP A 61 6.65 0.80 3.20
N LEU A 62 7.60 0.08 2.61
CA LEU A 62 8.53 -0.75 3.36
C LEU A 62 9.67 0.15 3.85
N THR A 63 9.76 0.32 5.16
CA THR A 63 10.73 1.24 5.76
C THR A 63 12.15 0.69 5.69
N SER A 64 13.13 1.58 5.54
CA SER A 64 14.57 1.28 5.62
C SER A 64 15.25 2.26 6.58
N ASN A 65 16.38 1.85 7.17
CA ASN A 65 17.26 2.75 7.92
C ASN A 65 17.98 3.77 7.03
N ILE A 66 18.01 3.53 5.73
CA ILE A 66 18.49 4.48 4.71
C ILE A 66 17.25 5.17 4.16
N GLY A 67 17.07 6.45 4.49
CA GLY A 67 15.80 7.17 4.28
C GLY A 67 15.29 7.19 2.84
N ASP A 68 16.19 7.19 1.85
CA ASP A 68 15.84 7.21 0.42
C ASP A 68 15.61 5.81 -0.18
N GLU A 69 15.74 4.75 0.62
CA GLU A 69 15.54 3.36 0.16
C GLU A 69 14.16 2.80 0.52
N TRP A 70 13.25 3.62 1.05
CA TRP A 70 11.87 3.19 1.28
C TRP A 70 11.17 2.92 -0.04
N HIS A 71 10.59 1.73 -0.18
CA HIS A 71 9.94 1.32 -1.42
C HIS A 71 8.50 0.85 -1.21
N ILE A 72 7.77 0.64 -2.31
CA ILE A 72 6.36 0.31 -2.25
C ILE A 72 6.14 -1.20 -2.19
N VAL A 73 5.24 -1.62 -1.31
CA VAL A 73 4.69 -2.97 -1.25
C VAL A 73 3.18 -2.87 -1.37
N VAL A 74 2.60 -3.65 -2.28
CA VAL A 74 1.15 -3.74 -2.47
C VAL A 74 0.70 -5.12 -2.04
N TYR A 75 -0.22 -5.20 -1.09
CA TYR A 75 -0.94 -6.43 -0.74
C TYR A 75 -2.31 -6.43 -1.41
N GLU A 76 -2.63 -7.54 -2.07
CA GLU A 76 -3.94 -7.77 -2.67
C GLU A 76 -5.01 -7.95 -1.59
N SER A 77 -6.19 -7.35 -1.79
CA SER A 77 -7.28 -7.44 -0.82
C SER A 77 -7.73 -8.89 -0.60
N GLY A 78 -7.83 -9.28 0.68
CA GLY A 78 -8.34 -10.60 1.05
C GLY A 78 -7.42 -11.78 0.76
N SER A 79 -6.17 -11.54 0.36
CA SER A 79 -5.15 -12.57 0.17
C SER A 79 -3.84 -12.18 0.89
N ALA A 80 -2.87 -13.10 0.90
CA ALA A 80 -1.51 -12.80 1.38
C ALA A 80 -0.54 -12.49 0.23
N SER A 81 -1.03 -12.44 -1.02
CA SER A 81 -0.25 -12.09 -2.19
C SER A 81 0.25 -10.65 -2.07
N TYR A 82 1.53 -10.44 -2.38
CA TYR A 82 2.12 -9.11 -2.36
C TYR A 82 3.09 -8.91 -3.53
N TYR A 83 3.31 -7.63 -3.86
CA TYR A 83 4.20 -7.21 -4.92
C TYR A 83 5.05 -6.03 -4.47
N GLU A 84 6.37 -6.11 -4.71
CA GLU A 84 7.32 -5.07 -4.34
C GLU A 84 7.74 -4.23 -5.56
N TYR A 85 7.82 -2.92 -5.37
CA TYR A 85 8.27 -1.96 -6.36
C TYR A 85 9.34 -1.08 -5.74
N TYR A 86 10.60 -1.28 -6.13
CA TYR A 86 11.79 -0.55 -5.64
C TYR A 86 11.85 0.90 -6.12
N MET A 87 10.83 1.68 -5.73
CA MET A 87 10.65 3.10 -6.03
C MET A 87 9.75 3.73 -4.96
N GLY A 88 9.78 5.06 -4.85
CA GLY A 88 8.91 5.79 -3.93
C GLY A 88 7.46 5.90 -4.42
N LEU A 89 6.53 6.28 -3.53
CA LEU A 89 5.09 6.38 -3.84
C LEU A 89 4.79 7.26 -5.06
N ALA A 90 5.43 8.43 -5.16
CA ALA A 90 5.17 9.36 -6.25
C ALA A 90 5.59 8.78 -7.62
N GLU A 91 6.74 8.10 -7.67
CA GLU A 91 7.21 7.44 -8.88
C GLU A 91 6.34 6.23 -9.23
N PHE A 92 5.97 5.42 -8.23
CA PHE A 92 5.03 4.32 -8.41
C PHE A 92 3.72 4.81 -9.04
N LEU A 93 3.06 5.81 -8.44
CA LEU A 93 1.83 6.38 -8.97
C LEU A 93 2.00 6.92 -10.39
N TYR A 94 3.09 7.62 -10.68
CA TYR A 94 3.37 8.11 -12.03
C TYR A 94 3.47 6.94 -13.02
N LYS A 95 4.29 5.93 -12.71
CA LYS A 95 4.58 4.81 -13.60
C LYS A 95 3.40 3.87 -13.81
N ILE A 96 2.57 3.63 -12.79
CA ILE A 96 1.35 2.85 -12.98
C ILE A 96 0.37 3.62 -13.88
N LEU A 97 0.22 4.93 -13.67
CA LEU A 97 -0.71 5.75 -14.44
C LEU A 97 -0.25 5.95 -15.89
N THR A 98 1.05 5.90 -16.16
CA THR A 98 1.61 5.96 -17.52
C THR A 98 1.77 4.58 -18.17
N LYS A 99 1.31 3.49 -17.52
CA LYS A 99 1.47 2.11 -18.00
C LYS A 99 2.95 1.68 -18.19
N GLU A 100 3.88 2.35 -17.51
CA GLU A 100 5.31 1.96 -17.46
C GLU A 100 5.56 0.82 -16.47
N VAL A 101 4.70 0.66 -15.47
CA VAL A 101 4.72 -0.42 -14.48
C VAL A 101 3.32 -1.00 -14.38
N GLU A 102 3.23 -2.32 -14.39
CA GLU A 102 2.02 -3.07 -14.10
C GLU A 102 2.02 -3.48 -12.62
N CYS A 103 0.84 -3.45 -12.00
CA CYS A 103 0.66 -3.99 -10.65
C CYS A 103 -0.34 -5.14 -10.67
N PHE A 104 0.14 -6.36 -10.43
CA PHE A 104 -0.65 -7.59 -10.51
C PHE A 104 -1.71 -7.74 -9.40
N ALA A 105 -1.72 -6.86 -8.41
CA ALA A 105 -2.85 -6.75 -7.46
C ALA A 105 -4.02 -5.94 -8.06
N PHE A 106 -3.78 -5.15 -9.10
CA PHE A 106 -4.79 -4.32 -9.75
C PHE A 106 -5.38 -5.05 -10.96
N PRO A 107 -6.55 -4.61 -11.47
CA PRO A 107 -7.13 -5.16 -12.69
C PRO A 107 -6.15 -5.08 -13.88
N ASP A 108 -6.19 -6.09 -14.76
CA ASP A 108 -5.33 -6.18 -15.96
C ASP A 108 -5.44 -4.96 -16.89
N ASP A 109 -6.58 -4.25 -16.86
CA ASP A 109 -6.84 -3.06 -17.67
C ASP A 109 -6.53 -1.74 -16.93
N PHE A 110 -5.90 -1.79 -15.75
CA PHE A 110 -5.54 -0.60 -15.00
C PHE A 110 -4.26 0.08 -15.53
N PRO A 111 -4.22 1.43 -15.60
CA PRO A 111 -5.35 2.33 -15.59
C PRO A 111 -6.18 2.16 -16.87
N GLY A 112 -7.50 2.29 -16.74
CA GLY A 112 -8.41 2.27 -17.89
C GLY A 112 -8.03 3.31 -18.95
N ASP A 113 -8.49 3.11 -20.18
CA ASP A 113 -8.14 3.99 -21.31
C ASP A 113 -8.69 5.42 -21.16
N GLU A 114 -9.76 5.59 -20.39
CA GLU A 114 -10.32 6.90 -20.03
C GLU A 114 -9.98 7.25 -18.58
N CYS A 115 -9.36 8.43 -18.39
CA CYS A 115 -9.04 8.94 -17.07
C CYS A 115 -10.14 9.89 -16.61
N GLU A 116 -11.10 9.39 -15.82
CA GLU A 116 -12.12 10.22 -15.18
C GLU A 116 -11.69 10.62 -13.76
N PHE A 117 -11.68 11.92 -13.48
CA PHE A 117 -11.49 12.42 -12.12
C PHE A 117 -12.85 12.48 -11.42
N ILE A 118 -13.09 11.56 -10.49
CA ILE A 118 -14.28 11.57 -9.63
C ILE A 118 -13.99 12.53 -8.48
N VAL A 119 -14.77 13.62 -8.40
CA VAL A 119 -14.71 14.65 -7.35
C VAL A 119 -15.73 14.36 -6.26
#